data_AF-A0A7C5FX80-F1
#
_entry.id   AF-A0A7C5FX80-F1
#
_cell.length_a   1.000
_cell.length_b   1.000
_cell.length_c   1.000
_cell.angle_alpha   90.00
_cell.angle_beta   90.00
_cell.angle_gamma   90.00
#
_symmetry.space_group_name_H-M   'P 1'
#
loop_
_entity.id
_entity.type
_entity.pdbx_description
1 polymer ?
#
loop_
_entity_poly.entity_id
_entity_poly.type
_entity_poly.pdbx_seq_one_letter_code
_entity_poly.pdbx_strand_id
1 'polypeptide(L)'
;MQRSSFSWKRRDFLATSAVFATTGLLGARAFSQVRGTTCIEWPFHGAVLNHRHGRQVDGGLEIEVSGVAPLEYRVTVNGQPARRAGEKFSARVVLRDRITELVAVAEGILGRQEHRIKVVWDRNSVPRYRFAIDDNGFFLRDIAQNNYRSLFDCFYLAMLRDFHRKYGTKFVLNIYFTTGDDFNLTQFPDRYRSEWADNADWLRLAFHAYADQPDRPYQNAPPEKLAADYDLVAEQVLRFAGEQSWTPTTIVHWGMVLPSALPVLRQRGVRVLSGYFTKRGPLWDVNYHLDPVRSEYLSRHDALMDFEVDIVFSKIDVVCNTLPPEKIVETLSPLVEDPNTAEIMDLMTHEQYFWPFYPRYLPDHPQRVEAALQFVSERGYKPVFLHEGFLGVPE
;
A
#
# COMPACT_ATOMS: atom_id res chain seq x y z
N MET A 1 -6.97 49.44 17.65
CA MET A 1 -7.52 48.69 16.49
C MET A 1 -6.43 48.57 15.44
N GLN A 2 -5.63 47.52 15.51
CA GLN A 2 -4.63 47.14 14.50
C GLN A 2 -4.74 45.62 14.41
N ARG A 3 -5.08 45.11 13.22
CA ARG A 3 -5.16 43.68 12.93
C ARG A 3 -3.78 43.22 12.47
N SER A 4 -3.17 42.33 13.25
CA SER A 4 -1.94 41.62 12.92
C SER A 4 -2.23 40.52 11.90
N SER A 5 -1.48 40.52 10.80
CA SER A 5 -1.40 39.41 9.85
C SER A 5 -0.19 38.54 10.22
N PHE A 6 -0.43 37.29 10.62
CA PHE A 6 0.62 36.29 10.77
C PHE A 6 0.65 35.42 9.51
N SER A 7 1.63 35.67 8.64
CA SER A 7 1.98 34.78 7.53
C SER A 7 3.09 33.84 8.01
N TRP A 8 2.83 32.54 8.06
CA TRP A 8 3.85 31.53 8.34
C TRP A 8 4.58 31.17 7.03
N LYS A 9 5.85 31.59 6.91
CA LYS A 9 6.76 31.14 5.84
C LYS A 9 7.46 29.86 6.31
N ARG A 10 7.18 28.72 5.66
CA ARG A 10 7.95 27.48 5.83
C ARG A 10 9.14 27.50 4.88
N ARG A 11 10.34 27.68 5.43
CA ARG A 11 11.62 27.36 4.82
C ARG A 11 12.38 26.50 5.81
N ASP A 12 12.82 25.34 5.34
CA ASP A 12 14.11 24.67 5.62
C ASP A 12 13.92 23.16 5.69
N PHE A 13 14.28 22.52 4.57
CA PHE A 13 14.43 21.08 4.44
C PHE A 13 15.89 20.85 3.99
N LEU A 14 16.62 20.08 4.80
CA LEU A 14 17.98 19.51 4.63
C LEU A 14 19.20 20.40 4.87
N ALA A 15 19.85 20.19 6.03
CA ALA A 15 21.18 19.57 6.13
C ALA A 15 21.68 19.65 7.58
N THR A 16 22.12 18.53 8.18
CA THR A 16 23.45 18.36 8.82
C THR A 16 23.51 16.97 9.44
N SER A 17 24.47 16.16 8.97
CA SER A 17 24.94 14.96 9.66
C SER A 17 26.29 15.29 10.32
N ALA A 18 26.45 14.97 11.62
CA ALA A 18 27.62 14.27 12.17
C ALA A 18 27.79 14.49 13.71
N VAL A 19 27.64 13.38 14.44
CA VAL A 19 28.43 12.91 15.60
C VAL A 19 28.42 13.73 16.90
N PHE A 20 27.80 13.17 17.96
CA PHE A 20 28.53 12.67 19.13
C PHE A 20 27.70 11.64 19.91
N ALA A 21 28.44 10.70 20.50
CA ALA A 21 28.01 9.44 21.09
C ALA A 21 27.41 9.58 22.50
N THR A 22 26.90 8.44 22.99
CA THR A 22 26.57 8.09 24.37
C THR A 22 25.29 8.68 24.95
N THR A 23 24.22 7.90 24.95
CA THR A 23 23.57 7.31 26.15
C THR A 23 22.17 6.81 25.79
N GLY A 24 21.76 5.69 26.38
CA GLY A 24 20.35 5.30 26.43
C GLY A 24 19.98 4.06 25.61
N LEU A 25 20.42 2.89 26.08
CA LEU A 25 19.53 1.74 26.17
C LEU A 25 18.16 2.23 26.67
N LEU A 26 17.13 2.20 25.85
CA LEU A 26 15.69 2.19 26.21
C LEU A 26 14.85 2.31 24.91
N GLY A 27 14.85 1.24 24.12
CA GLY A 27 14.10 1.16 22.86
C GLY A 27 13.43 -0.19 22.65
N ALA A 28 13.02 -0.85 23.73
CA ALA A 28 12.22 -2.07 23.66
C ALA A 28 11.17 -1.99 24.77
N ARG A 29 9.98 -1.46 24.45
CA ARG A 29 8.70 -1.74 25.12
C ARG A 29 7.56 -0.96 24.48
N ALA A 30 6.80 -1.65 23.64
CA ALA A 30 5.36 -1.42 23.50
C ALA A 30 4.66 -2.74 23.14
N PHE A 31 4.96 -3.79 23.91
CA PHE A 31 3.98 -4.77 24.33
C PHE A 31 4.07 -4.75 25.85
N SER A 32 3.11 -4.14 26.54
CA SER A 32 2.92 -4.51 27.95
C SER A 32 2.33 -5.91 27.92
N GLN A 33 3.20 -6.92 27.80
CA GLN A 33 2.84 -8.28 28.15
C GLN A 33 2.32 -8.22 29.58
N VAL A 34 1.04 -8.51 29.77
CA VAL A 34 0.54 -8.94 31.07
C VAL A 34 1.34 -10.20 31.36
N ARG A 35 2.36 -10.09 32.24
CA ARG A 35 3.17 -11.23 32.67
C ARG A 35 2.20 -12.34 33.08
N GLY A 36 2.34 -13.52 32.46
CA GLY A 36 1.49 -14.67 32.74
C GLY A 36 0.32 -14.92 31.78
N THR A 37 0.23 -14.22 30.65
CA THR A 37 -0.76 -14.51 29.59
C THR A 37 -0.12 -15.19 28.39
N THR A 38 -0.83 -16.17 27.83
CA THR A 38 -0.45 -16.87 26.59
C THR A 38 -0.75 -15.99 25.39
N CYS A 39 0.25 -15.81 24.52
CA CYS A 39 0.15 -14.96 23.34
C CYS A 39 1.00 -15.52 22.20
N ILE A 40 0.44 -15.51 20.98
CA ILE A 40 1.18 -15.79 19.75
C ILE A 40 1.80 -14.46 19.31
N GLU A 41 3.12 -14.44 19.14
CA GLU A 41 3.87 -13.25 18.69
C GLU A 41 4.20 -13.34 17.19
N TRP A 42 4.36 -14.55 16.66
CA TRP A 42 4.54 -14.78 15.23
C TRP A 42 3.83 -16.06 14.76
N PRO A 43 3.14 -16.04 13.60
CA PRO A 43 2.86 -14.88 12.75
C PRO A 43 1.93 -13.87 13.43
N PHE A 44 1.84 -12.65 12.89
CA PHE A 44 0.93 -11.62 13.38
C PHE A 44 -0.52 -11.89 12.92
N HIS A 45 -1.52 -11.45 13.69
CA HIS A 45 -2.92 -11.58 13.25
C HIS A 45 -3.15 -10.76 11.98
N GLY A 46 -3.59 -11.40 10.90
CA GLY A 46 -3.73 -10.78 9.57
C GLY A 46 -2.51 -10.96 8.68
N ALA A 47 -1.42 -11.57 9.14
CA ALA A 47 -0.21 -11.71 8.33
C ALA A 47 -0.50 -12.42 7.01
N VAL A 48 0.02 -11.86 5.91
CA VAL A 48 -0.01 -12.46 4.58
C VAL A 48 1.31 -13.20 4.37
N LEU A 49 1.23 -14.54 4.33
CA LEU A 49 2.37 -15.44 4.25
C LEU A 49 2.48 -16.04 2.86
N ASN A 50 3.70 -16.28 2.39
CA ASN A 50 4.01 -16.77 1.06
C ASN A 50 5.14 -17.81 1.16
N HIS A 51 5.63 -18.29 0.03
CA HIS A 51 6.65 -19.33 -0.01
C HIS A 51 7.99 -18.97 0.68
N ARG A 52 8.25 -17.68 0.99
CA ARG A 52 9.44 -17.20 1.70
C ARG A 52 9.32 -17.28 3.22
N HIS A 53 8.10 -17.35 3.74
CA HIS A 53 7.81 -17.34 5.18
C HIS A 53 7.84 -18.73 5.82
N GLY A 54 8.06 -19.79 5.03
CA GLY A 54 8.03 -21.16 5.51
C GLY A 54 8.64 -22.13 4.51
N ARG A 55 8.42 -23.42 4.75
CA ARG A 55 8.89 -24.49 3.89
C ARG A 55 7.71 -25.09 3.14
N GLN A 56 7.77 -25.11 1.81
CA GLN A 56 6.76 -25.80 1.02
C GLN A 56 6.78 -27.30 1.33
N VAL A 57 5.59 -27.85 1.58
CA VAL A 57 5.33 -29.27 1.82
C VAL A 57 4.21 -29.76 0.92
N ASP A 58 3.96 -31.07 0.89
CA ASP A 58 2.88 -31.63 0.09
C ASP A 58 1.52 -31.02 0.50
N GLY A 59 0.95 -30.27 -0.44
CA GLY A 59 -0.32 -29.55 -0.29
C GLY A 59 -0.34 -28.47 0.80
N GLY A 60 0.79 -27.82 1.14
CA GLY A 60 0.77 -26.77 2.16
C GLY A 60 2.07 -26.00 2.36
N LEU A 61 2.00 -24.97 3.20
CA LEU A 61 3.16 -24.21 3.68
C LEU A 61 3.39 -24.53 5.17
N GLU A 62 4.50 -25.20 5.49
CA GLU A 62 4.92 -25.39 6.89
C GLU A 62 5.57 -24.11 7.41
N ILE A 63 4.95 -23.51 8.41
CA ILE A 63 5.47 -22.33 9.11
C ILE A 63 5.85 -22.69 10.55
N GLU A 64 6.73 -21.90 11.14
CA GLU A 64 6.86 -21.86 12.60
C GLU A 64 5.73 -20.99 13.18
N VAL A 65 5.32 -21.26 14.40
CA VAL A 65 4.43 -20.39 15.18
C VAL A 65 5.10 -20.23 16.52
N SER A 66 5.35 -19.00 16.95
CA SER A 66 6.07 -18.70 18.18
C SER A 66 5.37 -17.63 19.01
N GLY A 67 5.66 -17.65 20.30
CA GLY A 67 5.04 -16.73 21.24
C GLY A 67 5.49 -16.96 22.67
N VAL A 68 4.71 -16.45 23.61
CA VAL A 68 4.94 -16.60 25.05
C VAL A 68 3.79 -17.30 25.75
N ALA A 69 4.11 -18.07 26.78
CA ALA A 69 3.15 -18.64 27.73
C ALA A 69 3.84 -18.92 29.07
N PRO A 70 3.12 -18.93 30.20
CA PRO A 70 3.70 -19.08 31.54
C PRO A 70 4.62 -20.29 31.67
N LEU A 71 5.75 -20.17 32.38
CA LEU A 71 6.87 -21.13 32.40
C LEU A 71 6.45 -22.61 32.55
N GLU A 72 5.55 -22.90 33.50
CA GLU A 72 5.15 -24.27 33.87
C GLU A 72 4.01 -24.85 33.02
N TYR A 73 3.57 -24.13 31.98
CA TYR A 73 2.42 -24.55 31.18
C TYR A 73 2.87 -25.43 30.02
N ARG A 74 2.08 -26.46 29.74
CA ARG A 74 2.17 -27.23 28.50
C ARG A 74 1.48 -26.41 27.41
N VAL A 75 2.13 -26.26 26.27
CA VAL A 75 1.60 -25.47 25.16
C VAL A 75 1.41 -26.36 23.94
N THR A 76 0.26 -26.19 23.28
CA THR A 76 0.01 -26.74 21.94
C THR A 76 -0.37 -25.61 20.98
N VAL A 77 -0.08 -25.78 19.70
CA VAL A 77 -0.57 -24.92 18.62
C VAL A 77 -1.31 -25.78 17.62
N ASN A 78 -2.60 -25.52 17.40
CA ASN A 78 -3.48 -26.35 16.58
C ASN A 78 -3.39 -27.85 16.94
N GLY A 79 -3.30 -28.14 18.25
CA GLY A 79 -3.17 -29.50 18.78
C GLY A 79 -1.77 -30.11 18.71
N GLN A 80 -0.80 -29.47 18.02
CA GLN A 80 0.59 -29.93 17.98
C GLN A 80 1.36 -29.47 19.22
N PRO A 81 2.07 -30.36 19.94
CA PRO A 81 2.92 -29.96 21.07
C PRO A 81 3.97 -28.93 20.67
N ALA A 82 4.05 -27.83 21.41
CA ALA A 82 5.06 -26.81 21.20
C ALA A 82 6.36 -27.13 21.96
N ARG A 83 7.50 -26.81 21.35
CA ARG A 83 8.80 -26.74 22.02
C ARG A 83 8.80 -25.55 22.98
N ARG A 84 9.49 -25.68 24.10
CA ARG A 84 9.52 -24.68 25.18
C ARG A 84 10.96 -24.27 25.49
N ALA A 85 11.18 -22.98 25.67
CA ALA A 85 12.44 -22.40 26.11
C ALA A 85 12.14 -21.24 27.08
N GLY A 86 12.08 -21.53 28.38
CA GLY A 86 11.54 -20.60 29.37
C GLY A 86 10.06 -20.31 29.08
N GLU A 87 9.68 -19.03 29.06
CA GLU A 87 8.32 -18.62 28.70
C GLU A 87 8.03 -18.67 27.19
N LYS A 88 9.06 -18.82 26.35
CA LYS A 88 8.89 -18.89 24.89
C LYS A 88 8.40 -20.27 24.47
N PHE A 89 7.50 -20.30 23.49
CA PHE A 89 7.11 -21.52 22.80
C PHE A 89 7.33 -21.39 21.29
N SER A 90 7.57 -22.52 20.62
CA SER A 90 7.46 -22.62 19.17
C SER A 90 6.88 -23.96 18.72
N ALA A 91 6.09 -23.96 17.65
CA ALA A 91 5.49 -25.16 17.05
C ALA A 91 5.52 -25.03 15.52
N ARG A 92 5.54 -26.17 14.81
CA ARG A 92 5.38 -26.17 13.35
C ARG A 92 3.94 -26.47 13.00
N VAL A 93 3.37 -25.66 12.11
CA VAL A 93 2.00 -25.81 11.62
C VAL A 93 2.02 -25.77 10.10
N VAL A 94 1.25 -26.64 9.45
CA VAL A 94 1.07 -26.64 8.00
C VAL A 94 -0.19 -25.87 7.65
N LEU A 95 -0.04 -24.77 6.93
CA LEU A 95 -1.16 -24.04 6.32
C LEU A 95 -1.60 -24.81 5.08
N ARG A 96 -2.88 -25.15 5.01
CA ARG A 96 -3.48 -25.86 3.85
C ARG A 96 -4.57 -25.03 3.18
N ASP A 97 -5.30 -24.27 3.97
CA ASP A 97 -6.33 -23.36 3.51
C ASP A 97 -5.76 -21.95 3.32
N ARG A 98 -6.42 -21.17 2.45
CA ARG A 98 -6.08 -19.77 2.25
C ARG A 98 -6.09 -18.98 3.55
N ILE A 99 -7.08 -19.21 4.41
CA ILE A 99 -7.16 -18.58 5.73
C ILE A 99 -7.09 -19.70 6.76
N THR A 100 -6.11 -19.61 7.66
CA THR A 100 -5.95 -20.58 8.76
C THR A 100 -6.06 -19.86 10.09
N GLU A 101 -6.90 -20.37 11.00
CA GLU A 101 -6.88 -19.96 12.41
C GLU A 101 -5.78 -20.73 13.15
N LEU A 102 -4.90 -19.98 13.82
CA LEU A 102 -3.86 -20.52 14.69
C LEU A 102 -4.28 -20.31 16.13
N VAL A 103 -4.36 -21.40 16.88
CA VAL A 103 -4.82 -21.44 18.27
C VAL A 103 -3.67 -21.98 19.13
N ALA A 104 -3.08 -21.09 19.93
CA ALA A 104 -2.16 -21.49 20.98
C ALA A 104 -2.96 -21.74 22.26
N VAL A 105 -2.81 -22.94 22.81
CA VAL A 105 -3.45 -23.37 24.04
C VAL A 105 -2.35 -23.65 25.06
N ALA A 106 -2.39 -22.98 26.21
CA ALA A 106 -1.52 -23.25 27.33
C ALA A 106 -2.32 -23.80 28.52
N GLU A 107 -1.89 -24.92 29.08
CA GLU A 107 -2.54 -25.56 30.22
C GLU A 107 -1.54 -25.76 31.37
N GLY A 108 -1.94 -25.34 32.56
CA GLY A 108 -1.14 -25.48 33.77
C GLY A 108 -1.96 -25.31 35.04
N ILE A 109 -1.26 -25.05 36.15
CA ILE A 109 -1.84 -25.04 37.51
C ILE A 109 -2.92 -23.98 37.76
N LEU A 110 -2.95 -22.87 37.01
CA LEU A 110 -3.99 -21.83 37.14
C LEU A 110 -5.09 -21.97 36.08
N GLY A 111 -5.12 -23.10 35.36
CA GLY A 111 -6.12 -23.41 34.35
C GLY A 111 -5.61 -23.31 32.92
N ARG A 112 -6.56 -23.18 31.99
CA ARG A 112 -6.36 -23.15 30.55
C ARG A 112 -6.41 -21.72 30.03
N GLN A 113 -5.46 -21.35 29.19
CA GLN A 113 -5.41 -20.09 28.47
C GLN A 113 -5.34 -20.34 26.97
N GLU A 114 -5.97 -19.47 26.18
CA GLU A 114 -5.96 -19.55 24.72
C GLU A 114 -5.66 -18.20 24.08
N HIS A 115 -4.93 -18.23 22.97
CA HIS A 115 -4.78 -17.09 22.07
C HIS A 115 -5.03 -17.52 20.63
N ARG A 116 -5.79 -16.72 19.89
CA ARG A 116 -6.24 -17.04 18.53
C ARG A 116 -5.85 -15.92 17.58
N ILE A 117 -5.26 -16.31 16.46
CA ILE A 117 -4.98 -15.41 15.35
C ILE A 117 -5.41 -16.05 14.03
N LYS A 118 -5.57 -15.24 12.99
CA LYS A 118 -5.79 -15.72 11.63
C LYS A 118 -4.65 -15.24 10.74
N VAL A 119 -4.26 -16.06 9.78
CA VAL A 119 -3.27 -15.71 8.76
C VAL A 119 -3.80 -16.05 7.38
N VAL A 120 -3.29 -15.34 6.37
CA VAL A 120 -3.58 -15.60 4.97
C VAL A 120 -2.38 -16.25 4.32
N TRP A 121 -2.58 -17.37 3.63
CA TRP A 121 -1.59 -18.00 2.78
C TRP A 121 -1.80 -17.56 1.33
N ASP A 122 -0.87 -16.76 0.84
CA ASP A 122 -0.71 -16.43 -0.57
C ASP A 122 -0.08 -17.60 -1.33
N ARG A 123 -0.92 -18.57 -1.66
CA ARG A 123 -0.53 -19.86 -2.22
C ARG A 123 0.15 -19.78 -3.59
N ASN A 124 -0.28 -18.83 -4.43
CA ASN A 124 0.19 -18.68 -5.81
C ASN A 124 1.22 -17.55 -5.92
N SER A 125 1.74 -17.09 -4.78
CA SER A 125 2.62 -15.94 -4.71
C SER A 125 3.82 -16.07 -5.64
N VAL A 126 4.06 -14.99 -6.36
CA VAL A 126 5.27 -14.74 -7.14
C VAL A 126 5.74 -13.31 -6.87
N PRO A 127 7.05 -13.02 -7.01
CA PRO A 127 7.55 -11.65 -6.99
C PRO A 127 6.78 -10.78 -7.98
N ARG A 128 6.18 -9.70 -7.49
CA ARG A 128 5.28 -8.84 -8.27
C ARG A 128 5.34 -7.39 -7.83
N TYR A 129 4.95 -6.49 -8.71
CA TYR A 129 4.96 -5.07 -8.42
C TYR A 129 3.72 -4.37 -8.94
N ARG A 130 3.32 -3.33 -8.21
CA ARG A 130 2.29 -2.36 -8.63
C ARG A 130 3.00 -1.06 -8.96
N PHE A 131 2.55 -0.35 -9.99
CA PHE A 131 2.92 1.04 -10.21
C PHE A 131 1.66 1.92 -10.27
N ALA A 132 1.55 2.88 -9.36
CA ALA A 132 0.52 3.91 -9.47
C ALA A 132 1.10 5.31 -9.59
N ILE A 133 0.29 6.19 -10.17
CA ILE A 133 0.61 7.60 -10.27
C ILE A 133 -0.54 8.36 -9.63
N ASP A 134 -0.20 9.17 -8.64
CA ASP A 134 -1.16 9.96 -7.87
C ASP A 134 -1.29 11.37 -8.44
N ASP A 135 -2.28 12.08 -7.94
CA ASP A 135 -2.59 13.47 -8.26
C ASP A 135 -2.85 13.74 -9.75
N ASN A 136 -3.44 12.76 -10.45
CA ASN A 136 -3.66 12.91 -11.88
C ASN A 136 -4.84 13.84 -12.20
N GLY A 137 -4.63 14.70 -13.18
CA GLY A 137 -5.67 15.55 -13.77
C GLY A 137 -5.12 16.46 -14.87
N PHE A 138 -3.80 16.71 -14.89
CA PHE A 138 -3.18 17.60 -15.87
C PHE A 138 -3.18 17.01 -17.28
N PHE A 139 -2.92 15.71 -17.44
CA PHE A 139 -2.96 15.06 -18.75
C PHE A 139 -4.38 15.04 -19.32
N LEU A 140 -5.40 14.84 -18.47
CA LEU A 140 -6.79 14.88 -18.91
C LEU A 140 -7.17 16.29 -19.38
N ARG A 141 -6.81 17.30 -18.60
CA ARG A 141 -6.97 18.71 -18.99
C ARG A 141 -6.26 19.02 -20.31
N ASP A 142 -5.00 18.62 -20.44
CA ASP A 142 -4.17 18.85 -21.63
C ASP A 142 -4.79 18.23 -22.88
N ILE A 143 -5.22 16.97 -22.80
CA ILE A 143 -5.87 16.26 -23.91
C ILE A 143 -7.21 16.93 -24.29
N ALA A 144 -8.00 17.35 -23.30
CA ALA A 144 -9.29 18.00 -23.56
C ALA A 144 -9.10 19.36 -24.24
N GLN A 145 -8.12 20.16 -23.79
CA GLN A 145 -7.86 21.50 -24.33
C GLN A 145 -7.22 21.46 -25.73
N ASN A 146 -6.30 20.52 -25.97
CA ASN A 146 -5.61 20.43 -27.26
C ASN A 146 -6.37 19.59 -28.30
N ASN A 147 -7.40 18.86 -27.88
CA ASN A 147 -8.24 18.03 -28.75
C ASN A 147 -7.42 17.13 -29.68
N TYR A 148 -6.46 16.41 -29.10
CA TYR A 148 -5.53 15.54 -29.82
C TYR A 148 -6.24 14.50 -30.73
N ARG A 149 -5.46 13.87 -31.62
CA ARG A 149 -6.01 12.78 -32.44
C ARG A 149 -6.08 11.49 -31.65
N SER A 150 -5.09 11.24 -30.80
CA SER A 150 -4.95 10.09 -29.90
C SER A 150 -4.67 10.53 -28.47
N LEU A 151 -5.04 9.69 -27.48
CA LEU A 151 -4.60 9.85 -26.08
C LEU A 151 -3.07 9.96 -25.98
N PHE A 152 -2.37 9.22 -26.82
CA PHE A 152 -0.92 9.10 -26.80
C PHE A 152 -0.20 10.18 -27.61
N ASP A 153 -0.92 11.19 -28.12
CA ASP A 153 -0.29 12.45 -28.55
C ASP A 153 0.08 13.32 -27.34
N CYS A 154 -0.54 13.08 -26.18
CA CYS A 154 -0.09 13.65 -24.91
C CYS A 154 1.24 13.02 -24.49
N PHE A 155 2.27 13.84 -24.28
CA PHE A 155 3.63 13.37 -23.96
C PHE A 155 3.64 12.43 -22.74
N TYR A 156 2.82 12.73 -21.74
CA TYR A 156 2.73 11.97 -20.49
C TYR A 156 2.27 10.54 -20.75
N LEU A 157 1.15 10.35 -21.47
CA LEU A 157 0.66 9.01 -21.81
C LEU A 157 1.56 8.29 -22.82
N ALA A 158 2.18 9.03 -23.76
CA ALA A 158 3.15 8.46 -24.68
C ALA A 158 4.34 7.82 -23.94
N MET A 159 4.90 8.54 -22.95
CA MET A 159 5.98 8.06 -22.10
C MET A 159 5.56 6.81 -21.30
N LEU A 160 4.37 6.80 -20.69
CA LEU A 160 3.89 5.60 -19.97
C LEU A 160 3.73 4.40 -20.90
N ARG A 161 3.25 4.61 -22.13
CA ARG A 161 3.17 3.55 -23.14
C ARG A 161 4.55 3.01 -23.51
N ASP A 162 5.56 3.87 -23.58
CA ASP A 162 6.93 3.44 -23.86
C ASP A 162 7.51 2.63 -22.69
N PHE A 163 7.23 3.02 -21.45
CA PHE A 163 7.57 2.20 -20.28
C PHE A 163 6.84 0.85 -20.27
N HIS A 164 5.53 0.84 -20.58
CA HIS A 164 4.80 -0.42 -20.71
C HIS A 164 5.41 -1.32 -21.79
N ARG A 165 5.72 -0.80 -22.97
CA ARG A 165 6.37 -1.57 -24.05
C ARG A 165 7.74 -2.10 -23.64
N LYS A 166 8.51 -1.34 -22.85
CA LYS A 166 9.87 -1.71 -22.43
C LYS A 166 9.90 -2.70 -21.27
N TYR A 167 9.00 -2.55 -20.30
CA TYR A 167 9.06 -3.27 -19.01
C TYR A 167 7.81 -4.14 -18.73
N GLY A 168 6.80 -4.08 -19.58
CA GLY A 168 5.50 -4.70 -19.36
C GLY A 168 4.65 -3.99 -18.30
N THR A 169 5.10 -2.84 -17.78
CA THR A 169 4.49 -2.17 -16.63
C THR A 169 3.00 -1.95 -16.82
N LYS A 170 2.24 -2.23 -15.76
CA LYS A 170 0.83 -1.86 -15.63
C LYS A 170 0.72 -0.63 -14.73
N PHE A 171 0.00 0.38 -15.17
CA PHE A 171 -0.17 1.66 -14.50
C PHE A 171 -1.62 1.87 -14.06
N VAL A 172 -1.78 2.30 -12.82
CA VAL A 172 -3.03 2.88 -12.32
C VAL A 172 -2.82 4.37 -12.13
N LEU A 173 -3.60 5.20 -12.84
CA LEU A 173 -3.61 6.65 -12.67
C LEU A 173 -4.74 7.01 -11.70
N ASN A 174 -4.37 7.44 -10.50
CA ASN A 174 -5.32 7.89 -9.49
C ASN A 174 -5.66 9.35 -9.80
N ILE A 175 -6.88 9.60 -10.27
CA ILE A 175 -7.32 10.89 -10.80
C ILE A 175 -8.19 11.67 -9.83
N TYR A 176 -8.12 12.99 -9.97
CA TYR A 176 -9.06 13.93 -9.37
C TYR A 176 -10.31 14.11 -10.23
N PHE A 177 -11.41 14.56 -9.60
CA PHE A 177 -12.56 15.06 -10.35
C PHE A 177 -12.28 16.40 -11.05
N THR A 178 -11.46 17.27 -10.45
CA THR A 178 -11.16 18.60 -10.98
C THR A 178 -9.74 19.07 -10.65
N THR A 179 -9.14 19.85 -11.55
CA THR A 179 -7.86 20.55 -11.34
C THR A 179 -8.05 21.99 -10.87
N GLY A 180 -9.29 22.39 -10.54
CA GLY A 180 -9.68 23.75 -10.23
C GLY A 180 -10.72 24.29 -11.21
N ASP A 181 -10.86 25.60 -11.29
CA ASP A 181 -11.92 26.26 -12.06
C ASP A 181 -11.81 26.04 -13.57
N ASP A 182 -10.64 25.62 -14.06
CA ASP A 182 -10.32 25.49 -15.47
C ASP A 182 -10.71 24.15 -16.10
N PHE A 183 -10.85 23.08 -15.29
CA PHE A 183 -11.17 21.75 -15.81
C PHE A 183 -11.78 20.83 -14.75
N ASN A 184 -12.76 20.04 -15.19
CA ASN A 184 -13.27 18.88 -14.46
C ASN A 184 -13.59 17.74 -15.43
N LEU A 185 -13.78 16.53 -14.89
CA LEU A 185 -13.97 15.32 -15.70
C LEU A 185 -15.20 15.36 -16.63
N THR A 186 -16.21 16.20 -16.39
CA THR A 186 -17.37 16.30 -17.30
C THR A 186 -16.99 16.94 -18.65
N GLN A 187 -15.87 17.66 -18.68
CA GLN A 187 -15.36 18.31 -19.89
C GLN A 187 -14.50 17.35 -20.75
N PHE A 188 -14.06 16.21 -20.19
CA PHE A 188 -13.28 15.24 -20.94
C PHE A 188 -14.16 14.49 -21.96
N PRO A 189 -13.76 14.43 -23.24
CA PRO A 189 -14.60 13.84 -24.29
C PRO A 189 -14.54 12.31 -24.25
N ASP A 190 -15.61 11.67 -24.70
CA ASP A 190 -15.73 10.21 -24.80
C ASP A 190 -15.20 9.63 -26.12
N ARG A 191 -14.75 10.47 -27.06
CA ARG A 191 -14.19 10.03 -28.35
C ARG A 191 -12.98 9.09 -28.25
N TYR A 192 -12.30 9.07 -27.11
CA TYR A 192 -11.13 8.23 -26.84
C TYR A 192 -11.48 6.88 -26.20
N ARG A 193 -12.77 6.58 -26.01
CA ARG A 193 -13.22 5.38 -25.28
C ARG A 193 -12.68 4.08 -25.86
N SER A 194 -12.52 3.98 -27.18
CA SER A 194 -11.90 2.80 -27.81
C SER A 194 -10.42 2.68 -27.46
N GLU A 195 -9.66 3.78 -27.47
CA GLU A 195 -8.25 3.76 -27.10
C GLU A 195 -8.06 3.39 -25.62
N TRP A 196 -8.95 3.83 -24.74
CA TRP A 196 -8.96 3.39 -23.34
C TRP A 196 -9.18 1.87 -23.21
N ALA A 197 -10.19 1.34 -23.92
CA ALA A 197 -10.49 -0.09 -23.92
C ALA A 197 -9.34 -0.93 -24.49
N ASP A 198 -8.73 -0.49 -25.60
CA ASP A 198 -7.61 -1.17 -26.26
C ASP A 198 -6.34 -1.24 -25.39
N ASN A 199 -6.26 -0.46 -24.31
CA ASN A 199 -5.10 -0.37 -23.41
C ASN A 199 -5.45 -0.73 -21.95
N ALA A 200 -6.67 -1.22 -21.69
CA ALA A 200 -7.18 -1.48 -20.34
C ALA A 200 -6.47 -2.63 -19.60
N ASP A 201 -5.69 -3.46 -20.30
CA ASP A 201 -4.88 -4.54 -19.74
C ASP A 201 -3.63 -4.01 -19.01
N TRP A 202 -3.18 -2.79 -19.34
CA TRP A 202 -2.01 -2.16 -18.75
C TRP A 202 -2.21 -0.74 -18.23
N LEU A 203 -3.24 -0.02 -18.66
CA LEU A 203 -3.52 1.35 -18.22
C LEU A 203 -4.94 1.46 -17.67
N ARG A 204 -5.07 1.81 -16.39
CA ARG A 204 -6.36 2.01 -15.71
C ARG A 204 -6.44 3.31 -14.94
N LEU A 205 -7.65 3.76 -14.70
CA LEU A 205 -7.99 4.96 -13.94
C LEU A 205 -8.68 4.57 -12.64
N ALA A 206 -8.34 5.25 -11.55
CA ALA A 206 -8.97 5.06 -10.26
C ALA A 206 -9.28 6.40 -9.59
N PHE A 207 -10.19 6.36 -8.62
CA PHE A 207 -10.45 7.51 -7.75
C PHE A 207 -9.25 7.86 -6.87
N HIS A 208 -8.92 9.14 -6.78
CA HIS A 208 -7.99 9.66 -5.77
C HIS A 208 -8.66 10.61 -4.78
N ALA A 209 -9.33 11.65 -5.30
CA ALA A 209 -10.13 12.61 -4.56
C ALA A 209 -11.00 13.46 -5.50
N TYR A 210 -11.79 14.36 -4.92
CA TYR A 210 -12.45 15.42 -5.67
C TYR A 210 -11.43 16.38 -6.32
N ALA A 211 -10.44 16.85 -5.58
CA ALA A 211 -9.39 17.78 -6.03
C ALA A 211 -8.13 17.63 -5.16
N ASP A 212 -7.04 18.26 -5.60
CA ASP A 212 -5.75 18.30 -4.87
C ASP A 212 -5.84 19.01 -3.51
N GLN A 213 -6.69 20.03 -3.42
CA GLN A 213 -6.85 20.82 -2.19
C GLN A 213 -8.27 20.69 -1.63
N PRO A 214 -8.42 20.68 -0.29
CA PRO A 214 -7.33 20.70 0.71
C PRO A 214 -6.56 19.37 0.76
N ASP A 215 -5.27 19.39 1.13
CA ASP A 215 -4.39 18.20 1.20
C ASP A 215 -5.09 16.94 1.76
N ARG A 216 -5.80 17.02 2.88
CA ARG A 216 -6.35 15.83 3.57
C ARG A 216 -7.87 15.86 3.59
N PRO A 217 -8.54 15.74 2.42
CA PRO A 217 -9.96 16.02 2.29
C PRO A 217 -10.81 14.97 3.01
N TYR A 218 -10.27 13.77 3.21
CA TYR A 218 -11.01 12.63 3.78
C TYR A 218 -10.58 12.23 5.19
N GLN A 219 -9.51 12.81 5.75
CA GLN A 219 -8.96 12.39 7.04
C GLN A 219 -10.00 12.47 8.17
N ASN A 220 -10.80 13.53 8.18
CA ASN A 220 -11.86 13.73 9.19
C ASN A 220 -13.24 13.88 8.54
N ALA A 221 -13.38 13.50 7.27
CA ALA A 221 -14.65 13.61 6.57
C ALA A 221 -15.58 12.46 6.94
N PRO A 222 -16.90 12.70 6.96
CA PRO A 222 -17.86 11.62 7.12
C PRO A 222 -17.80 10.68 5.89
N PRO A 223 -18.04 9.36 6.05
CA PRO A 223 -17.93 8.39 4.95
C PRO A 223 -18.77 8.73 3.71
N GLU A 224 -19.89 9.41 3.89
CA GLU A 224 -20.80 9.85 2.82
C GLU A 224 -20.14 10.83 1.86
N LYS A 225 -19.22 11.68 2.35
CA LYS A 225 -18.46 12.59 1.48
C LYS A 225 -17.49 11.80 0.60
N LEU A 226 -16.75 10.86 1.17
CA LEU A 226 -15.84 10.00 0.41
C LEU A 226 -16.60 9.20 -0.65
N ALA A 227 -17.73 8.62 -0.25
CA ALA A 227 -18.65 7.92 -1.15
C ALA A 227 -19.08 8.78 -2.33
N ALA A 228 -19.60 9.98 -2.07
CA ALA A 228 -20.09 10.88 -3.11
C ALA A 228 -18.99 11.30 -4.09
N ASP A 229 -17.81 11.67 -3.58
CA ASP A 229 -16.69 12.07 -4.44
C ASP A 229 -16.15 10.87 -5.25
N TYR A 230 -16.12 9.68 -4.67
CA TYR A 230 -15.74 8.44 -5.35
C TYR A 230 -16.67 8.14 -6.51
N ASP A 231 -17.98 8.13 -6.25
CA ASP A 231 -19.00 7.78 -7.23
C ASP A 231 -19.01 8.80 -8.38
N LEU A 232 -18.76 10.07 -8.09
CA LEU A 232 -18.66 11.13 -9.08
C LEU A 232 -17.49 10.92 -10.06
N VAL A 233 -16.31 10.54 -9.55
CA VAL A 233 -15.16 10.22 -10.42
C VAL A 233 -15.43 8.94 -11.22
N ALA A 234 -15.95 7.90 -10.56
CA ALA A 234 -16.26 6.63 -11.20
C ALA A 234 -17.24 6.83 -12.37
N GLU A 235 -18.33 7.58 -12.17
CA GLU A 235 -19.31 7.91 -13.20
C GLU A 235 -18.65 8.50 -14.45
N GLN A 236 -17.74 9.46 -14.28
CA GLN A 236 -17.09 10.11 -15.41
C GLN A 236 -16.11 9.17 -16.11
N VAL A 237 -15.30 8.38 -15.38
CA VAL A 237 -14.43 7.39 -16.00
C VAL A 237 -15.23 6.37 -16.81
N LEU A 238 -16.34 5.87 -16.27
CA LEU A 238 -17.23 4.95 -16.97
C LEU A 238 -17.82 5.58 -18.24
N ARG A 239 -18.11 6.88 -18.22
CA ARG A 239 -18.59 7.62 -19.40
C ARG A 239 -17.54 7.69 -20.51
N PHE A 240 -16.32 8.18 -20.21
CA PHE A 240 -15.33 8.50 -21.24
C PHE A 240 -14.32 7.39 -21.55
N ALA A 241 -14.06 6.47 -20.62
CA ALA A 241 -13.09 5.38 -20.77
C ALA A 241 -13.74 3.98 -20.73
N GLY A 242 -14.88 3.84 -20.05
CA GLY A 242 -15.61 2.58 -19.94
C GLY A 242 -15.14 1.67 -18.80
N GLU A 243 -15.89 0.60 -18.56
CA GLU A 243 -15.71 -0.30 -17.40
C GLU A 243 -14.33 -0.98 -17.35
N GLN A 244 -13.78 -1.35 -18.51
CA GLN A 244 -12.51 -2.07 -18.58
C GLN A 244 -11.33 -1.21 -18.06
N SER A 245 -11.41 0.10 -18.22
CA SER A 245 -10.38 1.04 -17.80
C SER A 245 -10.57 1.57 -16.38
N TRP A 246 -11.70 1.26 -15.73
CA TRP A 246 -11.95 1.62 -14.34
C TRP A 246 -11.40 0.55 -13.39
N THR A 247 -10.79 0.99 -12.30
CA THR A 247 -10.41 0.12 -11.18
C THR A 247 -10.79 0.74 -9.84
N PRO A 248 -11.16 -0.07 -8.83
CA PRO A 248 -11.14 0.39 -7.46
C PRO A 248 -9.78 0.97 -7.10
N THR A 249 -9.79 2.06 -6.31
CA THR A 249 -8.55 2.69 -5.86
C THR A 249 -7.77 1.81 -4.90
N THR A 250 -6.46 1.90 -4.96
CA THR A 250 -5.55 1.42 -3.91
C THR A 250 -5.01 2.58 -3.07
N ILE A 251 -5.18 3.84 -3.49
CA ILE A 251 -4.69 5.01 -2.77
C ILE A 251 -5.75 6.12 -2.79
N VAL A 252 -6.35 6.36 -1.64
CA VAL A 252 -7.13 7.58 -1.39
C VAL A 252 -6.15 8.73 -1.16
N HIS A 253 -6.47 9.95 -1.60
CA HIS A 253 -5.57 11.10 -1.42
C HIS A 253 -5.10 11.25 0.04
N TRP A 254 -3.77 11.31 0.20
CA TRP A 254 -3.03 11.24 1.47
C TRP A 254 -3.17 9.97 2.31
N GLY A 255 -3.88 8.94 1.86
CA GLY A 255 -4.03 7.66 2.56
C GLY A 255 -4.61 7.81 3.98
N MET A 256 -5.44 8.83 4.19
CA MET A 256 -6.06 9.13 5.48
C MET A 256 -7.56 9.21 5.35
N VAL A 257 -8.25 8.29 6.02
CA VAL A 257 -9.71 8.25 6.13
C VAL A 257 -10.09 7.86 7.56
N LEU A 258 -11.31 8.19 7.98
CA LEU A 258 -11.85 7.61 9.22
C LEU A 258 -12.04 6.09 9.07
N PRO A 259 -11.84 5.29 10.14
CA PRO A 259 -12.09 3.84 10.07
C PRO A 259 -13.50 3.47 9.59
N SER A 260 -14.50 4.30 9.88
CA SER A 260 -15.88 4.13 9.40
C SER A 260 -16.03 4.24 7.89
N ALA A 261 -15.03 4.77 7.17
CA ALA A 261 -15.02 4.85 5.71
C ALA A 261 -14.48 3.57 5.04
N LEU A 262 -13.79 2.69 5.76
CA LEU A 262 -13.24 1.45 5.19
C LEU A 262 -14.34 0.51 4.66
N PRO A 263 -15.47 0.27 5.37
CA PRO A 263 -16.58 -0.51 4.81
C PRO A 263 -17.19 0.12 3.54
N VAL A 264 -17.23 1.46 3.48
CA VAL A 264 -17.74 2.21 2.32
C VAL A 264 -16.87 2.03 1.09
N LEU A 265 -15.54 2.00 1.28
CA LEU A 265 -14.57 1.65 0.24
C LEU A 265 -14.70 0.18 -0.17
N ARG A 266 -14.85 -0.73 0.80
CA ARG A 266 -15.02 -2.17 0.53
C ARG A 266 -16.25 -2.47 -0.32
N GLN A 267 -17.37 -1.79 -0.06
CA GLN A 267 -18.61 -1.88 -0.85
C GLN A 267 -18.43 -1.42 -2.30
N ARG A 268 -17.48 -0.50 -2.55
CA ARG A 268 -17.09 -0.02 -3.88
C ARG A 268 -16.01 -0.88 -4.53
N GLY A 269 -15.77 -2.08 -4.01
CA GLY A 269 -14.84 -3.05 -4.57
C GLY A 269 -13.37 -2.84 -4.20
N VAL A 270 -13.05 -1.89 -3.32
CA VAL A 270 -11.68 -1.75 -2.80
C VAL A 270 -11.34 -2.98 -1.96
N ARG A 271 -10.29 -3.71 -2.36
CA ARG A 271 -9.77 -4.89 -1.67
C ARG A 271 -8.40 -4.67 -1.06
N VAL A 272 -7.69 -3.64 -1.54
CA VAL A 272 -6.32 -3.35 -1.15
C VAL A 272 -6.16 -1.84 -0.97
N LEU A 273 -5.50 -1.41 0.10
CA LEU A 273 -5.15 -0.01 0.36
C LEU A 273 -3.66 0.12 0.66
N SER A 274 -2.96 0.84 -0.21
CA SER A 274 -1.52 1.08 -0.12
C SER A 274 -1.23 2.32 0.73
N GLY A 275 -0.31 2.22 1.69
CA GLY A 275 0.06 3.33 2.59
C GLY A 275 1.55 3.40 2.84
N TYR A 276 2.02 4.51 3.43
CA TYR A 276 3.43 4.66 3.78
C TYR A 276 3.75 4.04 5.14
N PHE A 277 2.77 4.02 6.06
CA PHE A 277 2.94 3.60 7.45
C PHE A 277 4.19 4.21 8.07
N THR A 278 4.32 5.54 7.97
CA THR A 278 5.50 6.25 8.45
C THR A 278 5.24 6.79 9.85
N LYS A 279 6.13 6.47 10.79
CA LYS A 279 6.08 6.99 12.15
C LYS A 279 6.59 8.44 12.20
N ARG A 280 5.77 9.35 12.73
CA ARG A 280 6.09 10.77 12.96
C ARG A 280 5.85 11.11 14.42
N GLY A 281 6.89 10.93 15.24
CA GLY A 281 6.78 11.06 16.69
C GLY A 281 5.81 10.00 17.27
N PRO A 282 4.76 10.39 18.01
CA PRO A 282 3.79 9.44 18.55
C PRO A 282 2.73 9.00 17.54
N LEU A 283 2.66 9.64 16.36
CA LEU A 283 1.62 9.39 15.35
C LEU A 283 2.17 8.59 14.17
N TRP A 284 1.26 7.95 13.44
CA TRP A 284 1.52 7.31 12.16
C TRP A 284 0.84 8.11 11.06
N ASP A 285 1.50 8.22 9.91
CA ASP A 285 1.02 9.01 8.78
C ASP A 285 0.87 8.14 7.53
N VAL A 286 -0.11 8.50 6.69
CA VAL A 286 -0.52 7.76 5.48
C VAL A 286 -0.76 6.29 5.82
N ASN A 287 -1.61 6.06 6.81
CA ASN A 287 -1.84 4.76 7.45
C ASN A 287 -3.32 4.40 7.61
N TYR A 288 -4.23 5.14 6.97
CA TYR A 288 -5.68 4.93 7.02
C TYR A 288 -6.26 4.90 8.45
N HIS A 289 -5.66 5.66 9.37
CA HIS A 289 -6.02 5.67 10.80
C HIS A 289 -5.99 4.28 11.46
N LEU A 290 -5.16 3.36 10.95
CA LEU A 290 -4.86 2.13 11.66
C LEU A 290 -4.19 2.42 13.01
N ASP A 291 -4.39 1.52 13.97
CA ASP A 291 -3.75 1.64 15.26
C ASP A 291 -2.22 1.50 15.17
N PRO A 292 -1.48 1.95 16.19
CA PRO A 292 -0.02 1.92 16.17
C PRO A 292 0.60 0.52 16.03
N VAL A 293 -0.07 -0.54 16.47
CA VAL A 293 0.48 -1.91 16.43
C VAL A 293 0.44 -2.43 15.00
N ARG A 294 -0.71 -2.30 14.32
CA ARG A 294 -0.83 -2.66 12.90
C ARG A 294 0.06 -1.79 12.01
N SER A 295 0.16 -0.50 12.32
CA SER A 295 1.03 0.41 11.56
C SER A 295 2.52 0.07 11.73
N GLU A 296 2.96 -0.31 12.93
CA GLU A 296 4.33 -0.78 13.16
C GLU A 296 4.63 -2.07 12.40
N TYR A 297 3.69 -3.02 12.38
CA TYR A 297 3.82 -4.23 11.58
C TYR A 297 3.99 -3.91 10.09
N LEU A 298 3.06 -3.15 9.51
CA LEU A 298 3.06 -2.77 8.09
C LEU A 298 4.26 -1.90 7.69
N SER A 299 4.89 -1.18 8.61
CA SER A 299 6.12 -0.45 8.31
C SER A 299 7.30 -1.36 7.91
N ARG A 300 7.19 -2.68 8.16
CA ARG A 300 8.24 -3.69 7.95
C ARG A 300 7.77 -4.91 7.16
N HIS A 301 6.53 -4.94 6.68
CA HIS A 301 5.96 -6.07 5.96
C HIS A 301 5.15 -5.58 4.76
N ASP A 302 5.15 -6.36 3.68
CA ASP A 302 4.46 -6.05 2.43
C ASP A 302 2.95 -5.82 2.62
N ALA A 303 2.32 -6.65 3.45
CA ALA A 303 0.86 -6.68 3.54
C ALA A 303 0.34 -7.16 4.90
N LEU A 304 -0.87 -6.69 5.24
CA LEU A 304 -1.64 -7.11 6.40
C LEU A 304 -3.12 -7.17 6.06
N MET A 305 -3.74 -8.33 6.25
CA MET A 305 -5.18 -8.52 6.10
C MET A 305 -5.93 -8.00 7.32
N ASP A 306 -6.90 -7.12 7.10
CA ASP A 306 -7.91 -6.77 8.09
C ASP A 306 -9.19 -7.58 7.82
N PHE A 307 -9.44 -8.56 8.68
CA PHE A 307 -10.60 -9.44 8.54
C PHE A 307 -11.93 -8.78 8.96
N GLU A 308 -11.92 -7.65 9.66
CA GLU A 308 -13.15 -6.96 10.05
C GLU A 308 -13.77 -6.21 8.88
N VAL A 309 -12.93 -5.57 8.07
CA VAL A 309 -13.37 -4.80 6.88
C VAL A 309 -13.09 -5.51 5.56
N ASP A 310 -12.44 -6.67 5.60
CA ASP A 310 -12.07 -7.49 4.43
C ASP A 310 -11.22 -6.73 3.41
N ILE A 311 -10.21 -5.99 3.91
CA ILE A 311 -9.25 -5.21 3.11
C ILE A 311 -7.83 -5.63 3.49
N VAL A 312 -6.97 -5.82 2.50
CA VAL A 312 -5.53 -5.93 2.71
C VAL A 312 -4.91 -4.54 2.68
N PHE A 313 -4.15 -4.19 3.71
CA PHE A 313 -3.29 -3.01 3.68
C PHE A 313 -1.92 -3.42 3.13
N SER A 314 -1.37 -2.64 2.19
CA SER A 314 -0.03 -2.89 1.62
C SER A 314 0.90 -1.70 1.82
N LYS A 315 2.19 -1.96 2.00
CA LYS A 315 3.19 -0.92 2.20
C LYS A 315 3.71 -0.41 0.85
N ILE A 316 3.79 0.91 0.68
CA ILE A 316 4.48 1.55 -0.43
C ILE A 316 5.99 1.58 -0.13
N ASP A 317 6.79 1.07 -1.06
CA ASP A 317 8.23 0.92 -0.90
C ASP A 317 9.01 2.15 -1.34
N VAL A 318 8.56 2.80 -2.42
CA VAL A 318 9.20 4.01 -2.93
C VAL A 318 8.23 4.95 -3.62
N VAL A 319 8.47 6.25 -3.41
CA VAL A 319 7.80 7.34 -4.08
C VAL A 319 8.83 8.04 -4.98
N CYS A 320 8.79 7.76 -6.29
CA CYS A 320 9.90 8.06 -7.21
C CYS A 320 10.26 9.55 -7.27
N ASN A 321 9.30 10.47 -7.12
CA ASN A 321 9.58 11.90 -7.10
C ASN A 321 10.35 12.40 -5.87
N THR A 322 10.46 11.58 -4.82
CA THR A 322 11.13 11.98 -3.56
C THR A 322 12.64 11.69 -3.55
N LEU A 323 13.14 10.90 -4.51
CA LEU A 323 14.53 10.44 -4.56
C LEU A 323 15.12 10.63 -5.96
N PRO A 324 16.42 10.93 -6.09
CA PRO A 324 17.11 10.82 -7.38
C PRO A 324 17.27 9.33 -7.79
N PRO A 325 17.54 9.04 -9.08
CA PRO A 325 17.55 7.66 -9.60
C PRO A 325 18.44 6.68 -8.84
N GLU A 326 19.65 7.08 -8.46
CA GLU A 326 20.59 6.23 -7.72
C GLU A 326 20.07 5.85 -6.32
N LYS A 327 19.35 6.78 -5.66
CA LYS A 327 18.78 6.53 -4.34
C LYS A 327 17.55 5.64 -4.39
N ILE A 328 16.82 5.61 -5.51
CA ILE A 328 15.73 4.64 -5.71
C ILE A 328 16.29 3.21 -5.65
N VAL A 329 17.37 2.95 -6.38
CA VAL A 329 18.02 1.62 -6.38
C VAL A 329 18.56 1.28 -4.99
N GLU A 330 19.21 2.22 -4.30
CA GLU A 330 19.69 2.01 -2.93
C GLU A 330 18.56 1.70 -1.94
N THR A 331 17.40 2.37 -2.07
CA THR A 331 16.23 2.15 -1.21
C THR A 331 15.58 0.79 -1.44
N LEU A 332 15.46 0.33 -2.70
CA LEU A 332 14.82 -0.94 -3.02
C LEU A 332 15.73 -2.16 -2.82
N SER A 333 17.05 -2.00 -2.94
CA SER A 333 18.03 -3.08 -2.83
C SER A 333 17.95 -3.93 -1.55
N PRO A 334 17.81 -3.37 -0.33
CA PRO A 334 17.67 -4.20 0.87
C PRO A 334 16.34 -4.96 0.94
N LEU A 335 15.29 -4.49 0.25
CA LEU A 335 13.95 -5.06 0.37
C LEU A 335 13.82 -6.43 -0.29
N VAL A 336 14.58 -6.67 -1.36
CA VAL A 336 14.54 -7.94 -2.12
C VAL A 336 15.16 -9.12 -1.35
N GLU A 337 15.89 -8.85 -0.26
CA GLU A 337 16.57 -9.85 0.56
C GLU A 337 15.77 -10.24 1.81
N ASP A 338 14.77 -9.44 2.21
CA ASP A 338 13.95 -9.70 3.40
C ASP A 338 12.65 -10.43 3.00
N PRO A 339 12.38 -11.64 3.53
CA PRO A 339 11.13 -12.36 3.26
C PRO A 339 9.85 -11.54 3.48
N ASN A 340 9.89 -10.57 4.39
CA ASN A 340 8.74 -9.72 4.72
C ASN A 340 8.51 -8.60 3.71
N THR A 341 9.50 -8.26 2.87
CA THR A 341 9.40 -7.17 1.88
C THR A 341 9.81 -7.53 0.45
N ALA A 342 10.16 -8.79 0.19
CA ALA A 342 10.74 -9.23 -1.09
C ALA A 342 9.70 -9.80 -2.06
N GLU A 343 8.41 -9.82 -1.72
CA GLU A 343 7.42 -10.50 -2.56
C GLU A 343 6.56 -9.50 -3.35
N ILE A 344 6.24 -8.37 -2.74
CA ILE A 344 5.43 -7.32 -3.36
C ILE A 344 6.23 -6.02 -3.33
N MET A 345 6.48 -5.43 -4.51
CA MET A 345 7.06 -4.10 -4.62
C MET A 345 5.97 -3.10 -5.00
N ASP A 346 5.60 -2.23 -4.08
CA ASP A 346 4.60 -1.21 -4.32
C ASP A 346 5.27 0.15 -4.62
N LEU A 347 5.27 0.50 -5.90
CA LEU A 347 5.94 1.67 -6.45
C LEU A 347 4.92 2.75 -6.78
N MET A 348 5.28 4.02 -6.54
CA MET A 348 4.45 5.13 -7.02
C MET A 348 5.22 6.39 -7.38
N THR A 349 4.51 7.34 -7.98
CA THR A 349 4.95 8.74 -8.11
C THR A 349 3.74 9.66 -8.23
N HIS A 350 3.95 10.97 -8.44
CA HIS A 350 2.86 11.93 -8.63
C HIS A 350 2.98 12.62 -9.99
N GLU A 351 1.84 12.80 -10.68
CA GLU A 351 1.78 13.37 -12.04
C GLU A 351 2.42 14.76 -12.11
N GLN A 352 2.14 15.61 -11.12
CA GLN A 352 2.46 17.03 -11.12
C GLN A 352 3.94 17.32 -11.47
N TYR A 353 4.84 16.45 -11.02
CA TYR A 353 6.28 16.61 -11.19
C TYR A 353 6.79 16.37 -12.62
N PHE A 354 5.98 15.84 -13.53
CA PHE A 354 6.30 15.71 -14.95
C PHE A 354 6.06 16.99 -15.76
N TRP A 355 5.34 17.97 -15.20
CA TRP A 355 4.85 19.12 -15.96
C TRP A 355 5.68 20.38 -15.71
N PRO A 356 6.28 21.03 -16.73
CA PRO A 356 7.14 22.20 -16.56
C PRO A 356 6.49 23.41 -15.89
N PHE A 357 5.15 23.54 -15.95
CA PHE A 357 4.42 24.62 -15.28
C PHE A 357 4.25 24.37 -13.78
N TYR A 358 4.45 23.14 -13.29
CA TYR A 358 4.30 22.83 -11.88
C TYR A 358 5.48 23.44 -11.09
N PRO A 359 5.23 24.15 -9.97
CA PRO A 359 6.29 24.86 -9.26
C PRO A 359 7.46 23.99 -8.75
N ARG A 360 7.25 22.67 -8.63
CA ARG A 360 8.28 21.71 -8.23
C ARG A 360 8.59 20.70 -9.35
N TYR A 361 8.42 21.09 -10.61
CA TYR A 361 8.79 20.28 -11.77
C TYR A 361 10.17 19.63 -11.62
N LEU A 362 10.28 18.35 -11.97
CA LEU A 362 11.52 17.59 -11.95
C LEU A 362 11.88 17.18 -13.39
N PRO A 363 12.88 17.80 -14.02
CA PRO A 363 13.25 17.48 -15.40
C PRO A 363 13.79 16.05 -15.58
N ASP A 364 14.27 15.44 -14.48
CA ASP A 364 14.77 14.07 -14.42
C ASP A 364 13.73 13.05 -13.94
N HIS A 365 12.44 13.45 -13.83
CA HIS A 365 11.41 12.57 -13.30
C HIS A 365 11.22 11.28 -14.11
N PRO A 366 11.21 11.30 -15.47
CA PRO A 366 11.12 10.07 -16.25
C PRO A 366 12.23 9.08 -15.89
N GLN A 367 13.46 9.55 -15.66
CA GLN A 367 14.61 8.72 -15.29
C GLN A 367 14.45 8.11 -13.89
N ARG A 368 13.80 8.81 -12.96
CA ARG A 368 13.48 8.28 -11.63
C ARG A 368 12.50 7.11 -11.70
N VAL A 369 11.44 7.26 -12.50
CA VAL A 369 10.48 6.18 -12.75
C VAL A 369 11.17 5.01 -13.45
N GLU A 370 11.96 5.29 -14.49
CA GLU A 370 12.68 4.26 -15.23
C GLU A 370 13.64 3.45 -14.34
N ALA A 371 14.34 4.10 -13.41
CA ALA A 371 15.22 3.41 -12.46
C ALA A 371 14.46 2.40 -11.58
N ALA A 372 13.28 2.77 -11.08
CA ALA A 372 12.43 1.87 -10.31
C ALA A 372 11.94 0.69 -11.17
N LEU A 373 11.45 0.98 -12.39
CA LEU A 373 10.94 -0.03 -13.31
C LEU A 373 12.02 -1.01 -13.77
N GLN A 374 13.21 -0.50 -14.11
CA GLN A 374 14.36 -1.31 -14.47
C GLN A 374 14.75 -2.23 -13.31
N PHE A 375 14.84 -1.69 -12.09
CA PHE A 375 15.23 -2.46 -10.91
C PHE A 375 14.34 -3.69 -10.68
N VAL A 376 13.01 -3.52 -10.72
CA VAL A 376 12.06 -4.62 -10.49
C VAL A 376 11.98 -5.57 -11.69
N SER A 377 12.05 -5.05 -12.91
CA SER A 377 11.96 -5.86 -14.13
C SER A 377 13.16 -6.78 -14.31
N GLU A 378 14.38 -6.30 -14.07
CA GLU A 378 15.61 -7.11 -14.13
C GLU A 378 15.62 -8.25 -13.09
N ARG A 379 14.85 -8.09 -12.01
CA ARG A 379 14.68 -9.11 -10.95
C ARG A 379 13.49 -10.02 -11.17
N GLY A 380 12.79 -9.89 -12.29
CA GLY A 380 11.70 -10.78 -12.69
C GLY A 380 10.37 -10.53 -11.99
N TYR A 381 10.22 -9.42 -11.26
CA TYR A 381 8.94 -9.04 -10.66
C TYR A 381 7.89 -8.83 -11.75
N LYS A 382 6.69 -9.38 -11.54
CA LYS A 382 5.58 -9.29 -12.50
C LYS A 382 4.72 -8.04 -12.25
N PRO A 383 4.42 -7.22 -13.27
CA PRO A 383 3.52 -6.09 -13.11
C PRO A 383 2.08 -6.57 -12.90
N VAL A 384 1.42 -6.05 -11.87
CA VAL A 384 0.06 -6.45 -11.50
C VAL A 384 -0.82 -5.25 -11.17
N PHE A 385 -2.14 -5.47 -11.20
CA PHE A 385 -3.10 -4.62 -10.54
C PHE A 385 -3.51 -5.25 -9.21
N LEU A 386 -3.23 -4.62 -8.07
CA LEU A 386 -3.43 -5.25 -6.75
C LEU A 386 -4.88 -5.68 -6.45
N HIS A 387 -5.87 -5.05 -7.10
CA HIS A 387 -7.29 -5.38 -6.91
C HIS A 387 -7.73 -6.67 -7.62
N GLU A 388 -6.93 -7.20 -8.56
CA GLU A 388 -7.24 -8.44 -9.27
C GLU A 388 -6.76 -9.65 -8.45
N GLY A 389 -7.59 -10.70 -8.38
CA GLY A 389 -7.28 -11.90 -7.61
C GLY A 389 -6.95 -11.58 -6.14
N PHE A 390 -5.88 -12.19 -5.62
CA PHE A 390 -5.29 -11.83 -4.34
C PHE A 390 -3.98 -11.07 -4.57
N LEU A 391 -3.99 -9.76 -4.29
CA LEU A 391 -2.82 -8.89 -4.45
C LEU A 391 -2.21 -8.94 -5.86
N GLY A 392 -3.06 -9.03 -6.88
CA GLY A 392 -2.67 -9.05 -8.29
C GLY A 392 -2.39 -10.43 -8.88
N VAL A 393 -2.54 -11.51 -8.09
CA VAL A 393 -2.32 -12.89 -8.55
C VAL A 393 -3.65 -13.65 -8.59
N PRO A 394 -4.01 -14.32 -9.70
CA PRO A 394 -5.16 -15.21 -9.76
C PRO A 394 -5.11 -16.33 -8.71
N GLU A 395 -6.25 -16.65 -8.10
CA GLU A 395 -6.39 -17.66 -7.04
C GLU A 395 -6.49 -19.10 -7.53
#